data_AF-A0A7S1SA11-F1
#
_entry.id   AF-A0A7S1SA11-F1
#
_cell.length_a   1.000
_cell.length_b   1.000
_cell.length_c   1.000
_cell.angle_alpha   90.00
_cell.angle_beta   90.00
_cell.angle_gamma   90.00
#
_symmetry.space_group_name_H-M   'P 1'
#
loop_
_entity.id
_entity.type
_entity.pdbx_description
1 polymer ?
#
loop_
_entity_poly.entity_id
_entity_poly.type
_entity_poly.pdbx_seq_one_letter_code
_entity_poly.pdbx_strand_id
1 'polypeptide(L)'
;AGGGEGLASSAHRQCSTPTAMPMFSRFTKRFDAYPEPGGKAGMMLCACQQEVPKEAPYYHRLLRDLANDAYWSGNCLRDYIFHVKQWHPFLGMFLCHPNHPWTKRERVLMLLASLALTMVPSAAIAASGSEYSTAMTVCWITIPDTIAGVVLYQLSIAETRGPFHLCAPLIEALAQMAILAILGWGCVCTMVCYWLLRHETDGHWMKMLHPLLEGKLISYVTWFPLFLFLPCQLGYLSLWCFQRSQALEGGSEAGSPNARNSNSSSSDSEDGGKCCCA
;
A
#
# COMPACT_ATOMS: atom_id res chain seq x y z
N ALA A 1 -33.23 -6.37 -78.71
CA ALA A 1 -32.24 -5.36 -78.31
C ALA A 1 -32.43 -5.07 -76.83
N GLY A 2 -31.36 -5.19 -76.02
CA GLY A 2 -31.28 -4.87 -74.58
C GLY A 2 -31.85 -5.97 -73.67
N GLY A 3 -31.10 -6.76 -72.90
CA GLY A 3 -29.74 -6.58 -72.38
C GLY A 3 -29.80 -5.90 -71.00
N GLY A 4 -29.70 -6.68 -69.91
CA GLY A 4 -29.74 -6.19 -68.54
C GLY A 4 -29.53 -7.30 -67.52
N GLU A 5 -28.27 -7.73 -67.36
CA GLU A 5 -27.82 -8.70 -66.37
C GLU A 5 -27.77 -8.04 -64.97
N GLY A 6 -28.53 -8.56 -64.02
CA GLY A 6 -28.49 -8.17 -62.61
C GLY A 6 -27.59 -9.11 -61.82
N LEU A 7 -26.37 -8.66 -61.49
CA LEU A 7 -25.43 -9.37 -60.62
C LEU A 7 -26.01 -9.54 -59.21
N ALA A 8 -26.21 -10.80 -58.81
CA ALA A 8 -26.46 -11.18 -57.42
C ALA A 8 -25.14 -11.18 -56.64
N SER A 9 -24.91 -10.15 -55.83
CA SER A 9 -23.78 -10.06 -54.91
C SER A 9 -24.04 -10.93 -53.67
N SER A 10 -23.42 -12.11 -53.65
CA SER A 10 -23.47 -13.06 -52.53
C SER A 10 -22.62 -12.54 -51.36
N ALA A 11 -23.28 -11.98 -50.35
CA ALA A 11 -22.64 -11.53 -49.12
C ALA A 11 -22.27 -12.74 -48.24
N HIS A 12 -21.02 -13.19 -48.37
CA HIS A 12 -20.42 -14.17 -47.48
C HIS A 12 -20.28 -13.55 -46.07
N ARG A 13 -21.23 -13.81 -45.17
CA ARG A 13 -21.04 -13.60 -43.73
C ARG A 13 -19.96 -14.58 -43.25
N GLN A 14 -18.72 -14.10 -43.14
CA GLN A 14 -17.71 -14.78 -42.35
C GLN A 14 -18.14 -14.74 -40.88
N CYS A 15 -18.65 -15.87 -40.41
CA CYS A 15 -18.80 -16.13 -38.99
C CYS A 15 -17.41 -16.33 -38.42
N SER A 16 -16.76 -15.24 -38.00
CA SER A 16 -15.50 -15.28 -37.28
C SER A 16 -15.75 -15.98 -35.95
N THR A 17 -15.32 -17.24 -35.87
CA THR A 17 -15.25 -17.98 -34.61
C THR A 17 -14.45 -17.14 -33.61
N PRO A 18 -14.95 -16.93 -32.37
CA PRO A 18 -14.21 -16.21 -31.36
C PRO A 18 -12.93 -17.00 -31.10
N THR A 19 -11.81 -16.50 -31.63
CA THR A 19 -10.50 -17.06 -31.38
C THR A 19 -10.33 -17.02 -29.87
N ALA A 20 -10.21 -18.20 -29.26
CA ALA A 20 -9.99 -18.34 -27.83
C ALA A 20 -8.73 -17.53 -27.49
N MET A 21 -8.93 -16.32 -26.96
CA MET A 21 -7.82 -15.52 -26.50
C MET A 21 -7.11 -16.33 -25.41
N PRO A 22 -5.78 -16.47 -25.48
CA PRO A 22 -5.03 -17.18 -24.46
C PRO A 22 -5.40 -16.57 -23.10
N MET A 23 -5.83 -17.42 -22.16
CA MET A 23 -6.32 -17.03 -20.83
C MET A 23 -5.28 -16.18 -20.06
N PHE A 24 -4.01 -16.25 -20.44
CA PHE A 24 -2.91 -15.44 -19.92
C PHE A 24 -2.85 -13.99 -20.46
N SER A 25 -3.39 -13.69 -21.64
CA SER A 25 -3.39 -12.33 -22.23
C SER A 25 -4.37 -11.38 -21.52
N ARG A 26 -5.36 -11.92 -20.80
CA ARG A 26 -6.27 -11.11 -19.96
C ARG A 26 -5.61 -10.60 -18.66
N PHE A 27 -4.48 -11.17 -18.25
CA PHE A 27 -3.78 -10.75 -17.03
C PHE A 27 -2.84 -9.55 -17.23
N THR A 28 -2.48 -9.24 -18.48
CA THR A 28 -1.78 -8.00 -18.83
C THR A 28 -2.75 -6.92 -19.28
N LYS A 29 -3.99 -6.92 -18.78
CA LYS A 29 -4.86 -5.75 -18.93
C LYS A 29 -4.10 -4.61 -18.25
N ARG A 30 -3.46 -3.76 -19.07
CA ARG A 30 -2.76 -2.56 -18.62
C ARG A 30 -3.70 -1.87 -17.66
N PHE A 31 -3.26 -1.66 -16.43
CA PHE A 31 -3.97 -0.81 -15.50
C PHE A 31 -4.28 0.49 -16.22
N ASP A 32 -5.55 0.88 -16.21
CA ASP A 32 -5.98 2.06 -16.95
C ASP A 32 -5.15 3.28 -16.49
N ALA A 33 -4.97 4.22 -17.43
CA ALA A 33 -4.29 5.46 -17.12
C ALA A 33 -5.07 6.23 -16.06
N TYR A 34 -4.37 6.96 -15.19
CA TYR A 34 -5.04 7.91 -14.32
C TYR A 34 -5.71 9.00 -15.17
N PRO A 35 -6.88 9.49 -14.77
CA PRO A 35 -7.56 10.54 -15.51
C PRO A 35 -6.75 11.84 -15.43
N GLU A 36 -6.76 12.59 -16.54
CA GLU A 36 -6.26 13.96 -16.58
C GLU A 36 -7.40 14.95 -16.25
N PRO A 37 -7.12 16.12 -15.66
CA PRO A 37 -5.78 16.62 -15.30
C PRO A 37 -5.26 16.07 -13.97
N GLY A 38 -3.97 15.75 -13.92
CA GLY A 38 -3.22 15.53 -12.66
C GLY A 38 -2.60 14.14 -12.49
N GLY A 39 -3.03 13.17 -13.30
CA GLY A 39 -2.44 11.84 -13.36
C GLY A 39 -2.27 11.17 -11.99
N LYS A 40 -1.14 10.47 -11.80
CA LYS A 40 -0.83 9.75 -10.55
C LYS A 40 -0.78 10.68 -9.33
N ALA A 41 -0.14 11.84 -9.48
CA ALA A 41 0.03 12.77 -8.38
C ALA A 41 -1.33 13.31 -7.89
N GLY A 42 -2.25 13.63 -8.81
CA GLY A 42 -3.61 14.06 -8.45
C GLY A 42 -4.38 13.00 -7.68
N MET A 43 -4.27 11.73 -8.09
CA MET A 43 -5.02 10.62 -7.47
C MET A 43 -4.42 10.13 -6.15
N MET A 44 -3.13 10.32 -5.92
CA MET A 44 -2.49 10.00 -4.64
C MET A 44 -2.60 11.16 -3.63
N LEU A 45 -3.06 12.33 -4.05
CA LEU A 45 -3.08 13.54 -3.21
C LEU A 45 -4.24 13.50 -2.21
N CYS A 46 -3.88 13.56 -0.92
CA CYS A 46 -4.75 13.85 0.24
C CYS A 46 -5.71 12.75 0.73
N ALA A 47 -5.62 12.47 2.04
CA ALA A 47 -6.57 11.67 2.81
C ALA A 47 -7.97 12.29 3.00
N CYS A 48 -8.17 13.51 2.49
CA CYS A 48 -9.41 14.30 2.67
C CYS A 48 -10.30 14.31 1.41
N GLN A 49 -9.88 13.67 0.32
CA GLN A 49 -10.74 13.52 -0.86
C GLN A 49 -11.73 12.37 -0.66
N GLN A 50 -12.86 12.47 -1.37
CA GLN A 50 -13.89 11.45 -1.40
C GLN A 50 -13.29 10.12 -1.87
N GLU A 51 -13.67 9.02 -1.24
CA GLU A 51 -13.21 7.68 -1.60
C GLU A 51 -13.43 7.43 -3.11
N VAL A 52 -12.36 7.02 -3.79
CA VAL A 52 -12.47 6.58 -5.19
C VAL A 52 -13.34 5.32 -5.22
N PRO A 53 -14.42 5.28 -6.03
CA PRO A 53 -15.26 4.10 -6.15
C PRO A 53 -14.48 2.88 -6.62
N LYS A 54 -14.84 1.69 -6.12
CA LYS A 54 -14.14 0.44 -6.46
C LYS A 54 -14.28 0.06 -7.95
N GLU A 55 -15.31 0.59 -8.59
CA GLU A 55 -15.63 0.39 -10.01
C GLU A 55 -14.77 1.26 -10.93
N ALA A 56 -13.99 2.20 -10.38
CA ALA A 56 -13.14 3.06 -11.19
C ALA A 56 -12.06 2.24 -11.92
N PRO A 57 -11.83 2.49 -13.22
CA PRO A 57 -10.93 1.70 -14.05
C PRO A 57 -9.47 1.66 -13.53
N TYR A 58 -9.05 2.73 -12.84
CA TYR A 58 -7.71 2.85 -12.25
C TYR A 58 -7.64 2.46 -10.76
N TYR A 59 -8.73 1.98 -10.15
CA TYR A 59 -8.80 1.70 -8.71
C TYR A 59 -7.71 0.73 -8.24
N HIS A 60 -7.54 -0.41 -8.92
CA HIS A 60 -6.51 -1.39 -8.58
C HIS A 60 -5.08 -0.88 -8.80
N ARG A 61 -4.90 0.09 -9.70
CA ARG A 61 -3.62 0.78 -9.89
C ARG A 61 -3.33 1.66 -8.68
N LEU A 62 -4.33 2.43 -8.26
CA LEU A 62 -4.24 3.30 -7.08
C LEU A 62 -3.89 2.50 -5.83
N LEU A 63 -4.56 1.36 -5.59
CA LEU A 63 -4.23 0.47 -4.47
C LEU A 63 -2.77 0.03 -4.48
N ARG A 64 -2.28 -0.43 -5.64
CA ARG A 64 -0.89 -0.87 -5.78
C ARG A 64 0.08 0.28 -5.53
N ASP A 65 -0.16 1.43 -6.15
CA ASP A 65 0.70 2.60 -6.04
C ASP A 65 0.71 3.12 -4.58
N LEU A 66 -0.42 3.12 -3.89
CA LEU A 66 -0.50 3.49 -2.47
C LEU A 66 0.28 2.53 -1.56
N ALA A 67 0.36 1.24 -1.90
CA ALA A 67 1.04 0.21 -1.11
C ALA A 67 2.51 -0.03 -1.49
N ASN A 68 2.98 0.42 -2.65
CA ASN A 68 4.33 0.08 -3.12
C ASN A 68 5.12 1.28 -3.66
N ASP A 69 4.48 2.41 -3.97
CA ASP A 69 5.15 3.58 -4.52
C ASP A 69 5.23 4.76 -3.56
N ALA A 70 6.24 5.60 -3.77
CA ALA A 70 6.24 6.95 -3.25
C ALA A 70 5.33 7.86 -4.09
N TYR A 71 4.68 8.81 -3.41
CA TYR A 71 4.09 9.96 -4.07
C TYR A 71 5.20 10.76 -4.75
N TRP A 72 4.98 11.17 -6.00
CA TRP A 72 5.97 11.91 -6.78
C TRP A 72 5.44 13.30 -7.11
N SER A 73 5.90 14.31 -6.38
CA SER A 73 5.69 15.73 -6.70
C SER A 73 6.94 16.41 -7.24
N GLY A 74 8.08 15.71 -7.24
CA GLY A 74 9.40 16.28 -7.49
C GLY A 74 10.01 16.97 -6.26
N ASN A 75 9.27 17.10 -5.16
CA ASN A 75 9.77 17.63 -3.89
C ASN A 75 9.95 16.49 -2.88
N CYS A 76 11.20 16.12 -2.63
CA CYS A 76 11.56 15.01 -1.74
C CYS A 76 10.98 15.14 -0.32
N LEU A 77 10.89 16.35 0.25
CA LEU A 77 10.35 16.50 1.61
C LEU A 77 8.83 16.30 1.64
N ARG A 78 8.12 16.84 0.65
CA ARG A 78 6.66 16.67 0.53
C ARG A 78 6.29 15.20 0.32
N ASP A 79 7.03 14.53 -0.55
CA ASP A 79 6.88 13.11 -0.87
C ASP A 79 7.18 12.24 0.36
N TYR A 80 8.16 12.62 1.18
CA TYR A 80 8.48 11.94 2.44
C TYR A 80 7.38 12.10 3.48
N ILE A 81 6.83 13.31 3.66
CA ILE A 81 5.70 13.54 4.58
C ILE A 81 4.50 12.67 4.18
N PHE A 82 4.22 12.55 2.88
CA PHE A 82 3.19 11.64 2.40
C PHE A 82 3.51 10.19 2.74
N HIS A 83 4.74 9.73 2.49
CA HIS A 83 5.18 8.40 2.85
C HIS A 83 5.00 8.12 4.35
N VAL A 84 5.42 9.03 5.22
CA VAL A 84 5.22 8.92 6.68
C VAL A 84 3.73 8.79 7.03
N LYS A 85 2.87 9.62 6.46
CA LYS A 85 1.41 9.55 6.71
C LYS A 85 0.80 8.22 6.29
N GLN A 86 1.30 7.61 5.21
CA GLN A 86 0.80 6.32 4.74
C GLN A 86 1.37 5.13 5.52
N TRP A 87 2.65 5.16 5.89
CA TRP A 87 3.35 3.96 6.34
C TRP A 87 3.65 3.93 7.84
N HIS A 88 3.63 5.07 8.51
CA HIS A 88 3.91 5.11 9.94
C HIS A 88 2.79 4.38 10.73
N PRO A 89 3.12 3.46 11.66
CA PRO A 89 2.14 2.65 12.38
C PRO A 89 1.08 3.48 13.11
N PHE A 90 1.52 4.51 13.84
CA PHE A 90 0.62 5.40 14.58
C PHE A 90 -0.05 6.48 13.72
N LEU A 91 0.73 7.34 13.05
CA LEU A 91 0.18 8.45 12.25
C LEU A 91 -0.73 7.96 11.11
N GLY A 92 -0.44 6.80 10.52
CA GLY A 92 -1.25 6.20 9.47
C GLY A 92 -2.63 5.75 9.91
N MET A 93 -2.90 5.58 11.21
CA MET A 93 -4.28 5.33 11.69
C MET A 93 -5.21 6.52 11.40
N PHE A 94 -4.66 7.73 11.37
CA PHE A 94 -5.44 8.96 11.23
C PHE A 94 -5.30 9.56 9.84
N LEU A 95 -4.06 9.60 9.34
CA LEU A 95 -3.67 10.39 8.18
C LEU A 95 -3.56 9.58 6.89
N CYS A 96 -3.83 8.27 6.92
CA CYS A 96 -3.72 7.47 5.71
C CYS A 96 -4.80 7.83 4.67
N HIS A 97 -4.42 7.71 3.39
CA HIS A 97 -5.34 7.78 2.26
C HIS A 97 -6.52 6.80 2.45
N PRO A 98 -7.78 7.21 2.20
CA PRO A 98 -8.94 6.38 2.49
C PRO A 98 -8.99 5.10 1.63
N ASN A 99 -8.54 5.16 0.37
CA ASN A 99 -8.36 3.98 -0.47
C ASN A 99 -7.02 3.23 -0.24
N HIS A 100 -6.30 3.45 0.86
CA HIS A 100 -5.11 2.66 1.13
C HIS A 100 -5.49 1.17 1.33
N PRO A 101 -4.76 0.18 0.76
CA PRO A 101 -5.12 -1.24 0.87
C PRO A 101 -5.28 -1.70 2.31
N TRP A 102 -4.47 -1.12 3.19
CA TRP A 102 -4.57 -1.31 4.62
C TRP A 102 -5.40 -0.20 5.28
N THR A 103 -6.60 -0.57 5.72
CA THR A 103 -7.61 0.34 6.28
C THR A 103 -7.22 0.88 7.66
N LYS A 104 -7.83 2.00 8.06
CA LYS A 104 -7.61 2.59 9.40
C LYS A 104 -7.96 1.61 10.53
N ARG A 105 -9.00 0.79 10.34
CA ARG A 105 -9.43 -0.21 11.33
C ARG A 105 -8.40 -1.31 11.51
N GLU A 106 -7.88 -1.86 10.41
CA GLU A 106 -6.85 -2.90 10.47
C GLU A 106 -5.54 -2.39 11.09
N ARG A 107 -5.21 -1.10 10.89
CA ARG A 107 -4.06 -0.47 11.59
C ARG A 107 -4.26 -0.39 13.09
N VAL A 108 -5.47 -0.04 13.55
CA VAL A 108 -5.84 -0.08 14.98
C VAL A 108 -5.75 -1.51 15.52
N LEU A 109 -6.26 -2.50 14.80
CA LEU A 109 -6.17 -3.91 15.20
C LEU A 109 -4.71 -4.37 15.30
N MET A 110 -3.85 -3.96 14.38
CA MET A 110 -2.42 -4.24 14.48
C MET A 110 -1.74 -3.53 15.64
N LEU A 111 -2.14 -2.30 15.99
CA LEU A 111 -1.65 -1.66 17.21
C LEU A 111 -2.02 -2.47 18.45
N LEU A 112 -3.27 -2.97 18.54
CA LEU A 112 -3.72 -3.81 19.65
C LEU A 112 -2.95 -5.15 19.69
N ALA A 113 -2.75 -5.78 18.54
CA ALA A 113 -1.92 -6.98 18.38
C ALA A 113 -0.50 -6.78 18.90
N SER A 114 0.09 -5.68 18.47
CA SER A 114 1.44 -5.21 18.78
C SER A 114 1.59 -4.92 20.28
N LEU A 115 0.58 -4.31 20.92
CA LEU A 115 0.55 -4.12 22.38
C LEU A 115 0.42 -5.45 23.12
N ALA A 116 -0.48 -6.33 22.69
CA ALA A 116 -0.67 -7.67 23.25
C ALA A 116 0.63 -8.49 23.24
N LEU A 117 1.29 -8.56 22.08
CA LEU A 117 2.53 -9.32 21.89
C LEU A 117 3.66 -8.82 22.80
N THR A 118 3.70 -7.52 23.07
CA THR A 118 4.79 -6.86 23.81
C THR A 118 4.53 -6.75 25.31
N MET A 119 3.33 -7.11 25.77
CA MET A 119 2.94 -6.95 27.17
C MET A 119 3.65 -7.93 28.11
N VAL A 120 3.78 -9.21 27.73
CA VAL A 120 4.49 -10.22 28.53
C VAL A 120 5.98 -9.90 28.69
N PRO A 121 6.75 -9.62 27.62
CA PRO A 121 8.15 -9.23 27.79
C PRO A 121 8.29 -7.92 28.57
N SER A 122 7.35 -6.97 28.45
CA SER A 122 7.34 -5.76 29.28
C SER A 122 7.18 -6.06 30.77
N ALA A 123 6.26 -6.97 31.13
CA ALA A 123 6.07 -7.41 32.51
C ALA A 123 7.31 -8.14 33.06
N ALA A 124 7.92 -9.01 32.25
CA ALA A 124 9.14 -9.72 32.62
C ALA A 124 10.33 -8.76 32.85
N ILE A 125 10.51 -7.76 31.98
CA ILE A 125 11.55 -6.73 32.14
C ILE A 125 11.29 -5.92 33.42
N ALA A 126 10.05 -5.51 33.65
CA ALA A 126 9.67 -4.76 34.86
C ALA A 126 9.95 -5.55 36.14
N ALA A 127 9.65 -6.86 36.15
CA ALA A 127 9.92 -7.73 37.30
C ALA A 127 11.42 -7.99 37.52
N SER A 128 12.22 -8.03 36.44
CA SER A 128 13.65 -8.34 36.55
C SER A 128 14.48 -7.33 37.32
N GLY A 129 14.03 -6.07 37.43
CA GLY A 129 14.80 -4.98 38.05
C GLY A 129 16.17 -4.71 37.41
N SER A 130 16.41 -5.23 36.19
CA SER A 130 17.72 -5.20 35.54
C SER A 130 18.13 -3.80 35.09
N GLU A 131 19.41 -3.45 35.29
CA GLU A 131 20.04 -2.26 34.72
C GLU A 131 20.08 -2.28 33.17
N TYR A 132 19.94 -3.47 32.56
CA TYR A 132 19.93 -3.66 31.11
C TYR A 132 18.52 -3.52 30.48
N SER A 133 17.61 -2.80 31.14
CA SER A 133 16.21 -2.68 30.74
C SER A 133 16.03 -2.18 29.28
N THR A 134 16.83 -1.21 28.83
CA THR A 134 16.76 -0.68 27.46
C THR A 134 17.19 -1.71 26.42
N ALA A 135 18.30 -2.42 26.63
CA ALA A 135 18.78 -3.44 25.70
C ALA A 135 17.78 -4.59 25.59
N MET A 136 17.22 -5.03 26.73
CA MET A 136 16.17 -6.04 26.76
C MET A 136 14.90 -5.55 26.05
N THR A 137 14.50 -4.29 26.24
CA THR A 137 13.36 -3.67 25.55
C THR A 137 13.56 -3.70 24.03
N VAL A 138 14.74 -3.30 23.55
CA VAL A 138 15.01 -3.34 22.10
C VAL A 138 14.94 -4.78 21.55
N CYS A 139 15.60 -5.73 22.21
CA CYS A 139 15.69 -7.12 21.74
C CYS A 139 14.35 -7.89 21.82
N TRP A 140 13.56 -7.68 22.87
CA TRP A 140 12.36 -8.48 23.14
C TRP A 140 11.05 -7.78 22.80
N ILE A 141 11.06 -6.45 22.70
CA ILE A 141 9.86 -5.66 22.36
C ILE A 141 10.04 -5.09 20.96
N THR A 142 11.03 -4.24 20.73
CA THR A 142 11.11 -3.45 19.48
C THR A 142 11.35 -4.30 18.24
N ILE A 143 12.34 -5.20 18.27
CA ILE A 143 12.69 -6.02 17.08
C ILE A 143 11.55 -6.98 16.70
N PRO A 144 11.01 -7.82 17.61
CA PRO A 144 9.92 -8.74 17.27
C PRO A 144 8.67 -8.00 16.80
N ASP A 145 8.34 -6.87 17.43
CA ASP A 145 7.20 -6.03 17.05
C ASP A 145 7.35 -5.45 15.64
N THR A 146 8.54 -4.98 15.30
CA THR A 146 8.86 -4.47 13.95
C THR A 146 8.74 -5.58 12.91
N ILE A 147 9.28 -6.77 13.20
CA ILE A 147 9.20 -7.93 12.29
C ILE A 147 7.74 -8.34 12.07
N ALA A 148 6.97 -8.49 13.16
CA ALA A 148 5.56 -8.83 13.09
C ALA A 148 4.76 -7.78 12.30
N GLY A 149 5.04 -6.49 12.55
CA GLY A 149 4.45 -5.37 11.82
C GLY A 149 4.72 -5.43 10.31
N VAL A 150 5.97 -5.70 9.91
CA VAL A 150 6.34 -5.87 8.50
C VAL A 150 5.66 -7.09 7.89
N VAL A 151 5.65 -8.24 8.55
CA VAL A 151 5.01 -9.47 8.03
C VAL A 151 3.51 -9.27 7.82
N LEU A 152 2.81 -8.74 8.83
CA LEU A 152 1.38 -8.48 8.73
C LEU A 152 1.07 -7.44 7.64
N TYR A 153 1.93 -6.43 7.48
CA TYR A 153 1.84 -5.49 6.37
C TYR A 153 1.94 -6.22 5.02
N GLN A 154 2.98 -7.04 4.81
CA GLN A 154 3.17 -7.78 3.56
C GLN A 154 1.98 -8.69 3.24
N LEU A 155 1.39 -9.33 4.26
CA LEU A 155 0.17 -10.14 4.11
C LEU A 155 -1.03 -9.28 3.68
N SER A 156 -1.22 -8.10 4.28
CA SER A 156 -2.33 -7.20 3.93
C SER A 156 -2.25 -6.66 2.50
N ILE A 157 -1.05 -6.52 1.95
CA ILE A 157 -0.86 -6.04 0.57
C ILE A 157 -0.64 -7.16 -0.44
N ALA A 158 -0.63 -8.43 -0.01
CA ALA A 158 -0.37 -9.57 -0.88
C ALA A 158 -1.36 -9.64 -2.06
N GLU A 159 -2.62 -9.27 -1.82
CA GLU A 159 -3.67 -9.20 -2.85
C GLU A 159 -3.36 -8.19 -3.96
N THR A 160 -2.61 -7.13 -3.65
CA THR A 160 -2.27 -6.08 -4.63
C THR A 160 -1.12 -6.47 -5.56
N ARG A 161 -0.36 -7.52 -5.21
CA ARG A 161 0.93 -7.85 -5.85
C ARG A 161 0.86 -8.93 -6.92
N GLY A 162 -0.24 -9.65 -7.08
CA GLY A 162 -0.25 -10.78 -8.01
C GLY A 162 -1.60 -11.19 -8.57
N PRO A 163 -1.58 -12.02 -9.63
CA PRO A 163 -2.76 -12.54 -10.32
C PRO A 163 -3.51 -13.62 -9.52
N PHE A 164 -3.21 -13.78 -8.23
CA PHE A 164 -3.78 -14.82 -7.37
C PHE A 164 -5.21 -14.50 -6.92
N HIS A 165 -6.07 -14.04 -7.83
CA HIS A 165 -7.49 -13.84 -7.56
C HIS A 165 -8.17 -15.14 -7.09
N LEU A 166 -7.65 -16.30 -7.51
CA LEU A 166 -8.12 -17.61 -7.04
C LEU A 166 -7.83 -17.86 -5.56
N CYS A 167 -6.78 -17.24 -5.00
CA CYS A 167 -6.40 -17.38 -3.59
C CYS A 167 -6.88 -16.22 -2.72
N ALA A 168 -7.44 -15.15 -3.29
CA ALA A 168 -7.96 -14.00 -2.54
C ALA A 168 -8.88 -14.40 -1.36
N PRO A 169 -9.92 -15.24 -1.54
CA PRO A 169 -10.79 -15.62 -0.41
C PRO A 169 -10.05 -16.44 0.65
N LEU A 170 -9.04 -17.23 0.27
CA LEU A 170 -8.21 -17.97 1.21
C LEU A 170 -7.30 -17.04 1.99
N ILE A 171 -6.69 -16.05 1.33
CA ILE A 171 -5.82 -15.03 1.97
C ILE A 171 -6.64 -14.18 2.94
N GLU A 172 -7.83 -13.73 2.53
CA GLU A 172 -8.75 -12.98 3.40
C GLU A 172 -9.16 -13.82 4.61
N ALA A 173 -9.53 -15.09 4.42
CA ALA A 173 -9.85 -16.00 5.53
C ALA A 173 -8.65 -16.21 6.47
N LEU A 174 -7.44 -16.40 5.93
CA LEU A 174 -6.21 -16.54 6.72
C LEU A 174 -5.91 -15.25 7.50
N ALA A 175 -6.12 -14.08 6.90
CA ALA A 175 -5.95 -12.79 7.57
C ALA A 175 -6.94 -12.64 8.74
N GLN A 176 -8.22 -12.97 8.54
CA GLN A 176 -9.23 -12.95 9.61
C GLN A 176 -8.89 -13.93 10.74
N MET A 177 -8.47 -15.15 10.41
CA MET A 177 -8.03 -16.14 11.40
C MET A 177 -6.79 -15.68 12.16
N ALA A 178 -5.83 -15.04 11.48
CA ALA A 178 -4.65 -14.48 12.12
C ALA A 178 -5.03 -13.35 13.10
N ILE A 179 -5.95 -12.46 12.72
CA ILE A 179 -6.48 -11.41 13.61
C ILE A 179 -7.15 -12.04 14.84
N LEU A 180 -8.01 -13.03 14.68
CA LEU A 180 -8.67 -13.72 15.79
C LEU A 180 -7.66 -14.43 16.71
N ALA A 181 -6.67 -15.10 16.13
CA ALA A 181 -5.60 -15.76 16.88
C ALA A 181 -4.78 -14.75 17.70
N ILE A 182 -4.45 -13.59 17.11
CA ILE A 182 -3.77 -12.49 17.77
C ILE A 182 -4.60 -11.92 18.93
N LEU A 183 -5.91 -11.71 18.74
CA LEU A 183 -6.79 -11.24 19.81
C LEU A 183 -6.87 -12.26 20.95
N GLY A 184 -7.02 -13.55 20.62
CA GLY A 184 -6.98 -14.63 21.60
C GLY A 184 -5.65 -14.68 22.36
N TRP A 185 -4.54 -14.54 21.66
CA TRP A 185 -3.20 -14.44 22.26
C TRP A 185 -3.08 -13.24 23.19
N GLY A 186 -3.62 -12.08 22.80
CA GLY A 186 -3.65 -10.89 23.66
C GLY A 186 -4.42 -11.10 24.96
N CYS A 187 -5.55 -11.81 24.92
CA CYS A 187 -6.27 -12.22 26.13
C CYS A 187 -5.40 -13.10 27.04
N VAL A 188 -4.73 -14.10 26.47
CA VAL A 188 -3.81 -14.99 27.21
C VAL A 188 -2.66 -14.19 27.83
N CYS A 189 -2.00 -13.32 27.06
CA CYS A 189 -0.97 -12.43 27.55
C CYS A 189 -1.47 -11.54 28.70
N THR A 190 -2.69 -11.00 28.60
CA THR A 190 -3.31 -10.18 29.66
C THR A 190 -3.47 -10.98 30.94
N MET A 191 -3.94 -12.22 30.84
CA MET A 191 -4.07 -13.11 32.00
C MET A 191 -2.72 -13.44 32.63
N VAL A 192 -1.69 -13.70 31.81
CA VAL A 192 -0.31 -13.96 32.29
C VAL A 192 0.25 -12.74 33.00
N CYS A 193 0.11 -11.55 32.41
CA CYS A 193 0.56 -10.29 33.03
C CYS A 193 -0.17 -10.02 34.34
N TYR A 194 -1.49 -10.23 34.39
CA TYR A 194 -2.26 -10.12 35.63
C TYR A 194 -1.75 -11.08 36.71
N TRP A 195 -1.45 -12.33 36.34
CA TRP A 195 -0.94 -13.33 37.27
C TRP A 195 0.46 -12.99 37.80
N LEU A 196 1.37 -12.55 36.92
CA LEU A 196 2.72 -12.09 37.31
C LEU A 196 2.66 -10.89 38.25
N LEU A 197 1.83 -9.89 37.91
CA LEU A 197 1.69 -8.68 38.71
C LEU A 197 1.12 -8.98 40.11
N ARG A 198 0.17 -9.91 40.20
CA ARG A 198 -0.43 -10.32 41.48
C ARG A 198 0.60 -10.91 42.46
N HIS A 199 1.69 -11.50 41.95
CA HIS A 199 2.67 -12.19 42.79
C HIS A 199 3.86 -11.31 43.19
N GLU A 200 4.32 -10.44 42.30
CA GLU A 200 5.62 -9.74 42.42
C GLU A 200 5.52 -8.27 42.83
N THR A 201 4.41 -7.62 42.55
CA THR A 201 4.29 -6.16 42.73
C THR A 201 3.01 -5.89 43.50
N ASP A 202 2.99 -4.89 44.37
CA ASP A 202 1.82 -4.47 45.15
C ASP A 202 0.67 -3.89 44.27
N GLY A 203 0.38 -4.49 43.11
CA GLY A 203 -0.65 -4.10 42.18
C GLY A 203 -0.33 -2.86 41.34
N HIS A 204 0.90 -2.34 41.36
CA HIS A 204 1.24 -1.11 40.65
C HIS A 204 1.47 -1.33 39.14
N TRP A 205 0.38 -1.41 38.37
CA TRP A 205 0.36 -1.51 36.90
C TRP A 205 1.27 -0.51 36.17
N MET A 206 1.51 0.66 36.77
CA MET A 206 2.36 1.70 36.18
C MET A 206 3.81 1.23 35.96
N LYS A 207 4.34 0.32 36.79
CA LYS A 207 5.69 -0.23 36.62
C LYS A 207 5.79 -1.10 35.36
N MET A 208 4.72 -1.78 34.96
CA MET A 208 4.66 -2.55 33.71
C MET A 208 4.39 -1.64 32.51
N LEU A 209 3.57 -0.61 32.70
CA LEU A 209 3.20 0.30 31.61
C LEU A 209 4.41 1.09 31.08
N HIS A 210 5.38 1.42 31.96
CA HIS A 210 6.59 2.14 31.57
C HIS A 210 7.41 1.45 30.46
N PRO A 211 7.93 0.21 30.63
CA PRO A 211 8.70 -0.45 29.58
C PRO A 211 7.88 -0.72 28.31
N LEU A 212 6.56 -0.92 28.45
CA LEU A 212 5.66 -1.08 27.31
C LEU A 212 5.60 0.22 26.47
N LEU A 213 5.32 1.36 27.10
CA LEU A 213 5.25 2.65 26.41
C LEU A 213 6.61 3.10 25.88
N GLU A 214 7.67 2.90 26.65
CA GLU A 214 9.05 3.20 26.26
C GLU A 214 9.44 2.38 25.02
N GLY A 215 9.19 1.07 25.02
CA GLY A 215 9.46 0.21 23.86
C GLY A 215 8.70 0.63 22.60
N LYS A 216 7.43 1.05 22.74
CA LYS A 216 6.65 1.57 21.61
C LYS A 216 7.17 2.90 21.10
N LEU A 217 7.53 3.82 22.00
CA LEU A 217 8.09 5.11 21.60
C LEU A 217 9.42 4.93 20.87
N ILE A 218 10.31 4.08 21.39
CA ILE A 218 11.58 3.72 20.72
C ILE A 218 11.29 3.10 19.35
N SER A 219 10.34 2.17 19.26
CA SER A 219 9.93 1.57 17.97
C SER A 219 9.47 2.63 16.96
N TYR A 220 8.63 3.58 17.38
CA TYR A 220 8.16 4.65 16.48
C TYR A 220 9.27 5.62 16.07
N VAL A 221 10.17 5.98 16.99
CA VAL A 221 11.31 6.84 16.66
C VAL A 221 12.28 6.14 15.72
N THR A 222 12.59 4.86 15.97
CA THR A 222 13.50 4.06 15.13
C THR A 222 12.91 3.69 13.77
N TRP A 223 11.58 3.67 13.65
CA TRP A 223 10.89 3.46 12.38
C TRP A 223 11.30 4.49 11.32
N PHE A 224 11.45 5.77 11.70
CA PHE A 224 11.81 6.86 10.78
C PHE A 224 13.15 6.62 10.05
N PRO A 225 14.30 6.48 10.75
CA PRO A 225 15.57 6.24 10.08
C PRO A 225 15.59 4.90 9.35
N LEU A 226 14.95 3.86 9.91
CA LEU A 226 14.90 2.54 9.26
C LEU A 226 14.21 2.62 7.90
N PHE A 227 12.99 3.15 7.84
CA PHE A 227 12.25 3.29 6.59
C PHE A 227 12.80 4.37 5.66
N LEU A 228 13.56 5.35 6.19
CA LEU A 228 14.24 6.34 5.36
C LEU A 228 15.41 5.73 4.57
N PHE A 229 16.23 4.90 5.24
CA PHE A 229 17.52 4.42 4.70
C PHE A 229 17.54 2.95 4.26
N LEU A 230 16.44 2.21 4.38
CA LEU A 230 16.38 0.82 3.89
C LEU A 230 16.80 0.71 2.39
N PRO A 231 17.70 -0.24 2.05
CA PRO A 231 18.19 -0.40 0.68
C PRO A 231 17.15 -1.05 -0.24
N CYS A 232 17.51 -1.20 -1.52
CA CYS A 232 16.77 -2.01 -2.50
C CYS A 232 15.30 -1.60 -2.70
N GLN A 233 15.01 -0.30 -2.77
CA GLN A 233 13.66 0.27 -2.97
C GLN A 233 12.68 0.01 -1.80
N LEU A 234 13.13 -0.62 -0.72
CA LEU A 234 12.32 -0.79 0.50
C LEU A 234 12.27 0.49 1.32
N GLY A 235 13.34 1.28 1.29
CA GLY A 235 13.40 2.57 1.96
C GLY A 235 13.00 3.72 1.05
N TYR A 236 12.49 4.78 1.67
CA TYR A 236 11.99 5.95 0.97
C TYR A 236 13.04 6.59 0.05
N LEU A 237 14.28 6.80 0.52
CA LEU A 237 15.30 7.49 -0.30
C LEU A 237 15.69 6.67 -1.52
N SER A 238 15.83 5.36 -1.38
CA SER A 238 16.20 4.49 -2.51
C SER A 238 15.08 4.43 -3.54
N LEU A 239 13.83 4.35 -3.10
CA LEU A 239 12.64 4.40 -3.97
C LEU A 239 12.49 5.76 -4.66
N TRP A 240 12.67 6.86 -3.93
CA TRP A 240 12.55 8.21 -4.47
C TRP A 240 13.63 8.50 -5.52
N CYS A 241 14.89 8.11 -5.27
CA CYS A 241 15.97 8.23 -6.25
C CYS A 241 15.68 7.41 -7.51
N PHE A 242 15.14 6.20 -7.37
CA PHE A 242 14.76 5.36 -8.50
C PHE A 242 13.65 6.00 -9.35
N GLN A 243 12.59 6.51 -8.70
CA GLN A 243 11.51 7.21 -9.39
C GLN A 243 11.99 8.51 -10.06
N ARG A 244 12.94 9.22 -9.44
CA ARG A 244 13.56 10.41 -10.03
C ARG A 244 14.25 10.11 -11.35
N SER A 245 15.04 9.04 -11.40
CA SER A 245 15.74 8.65 -12.62
C SER A 245 14.75 8.35 -13.75
N GLN A 246 13.67 7.60 -13.46
CA GLN A 246 12.63 7.32 -14.45
C GLN A 246 11.94 8.59 -14.97
N ALA A 247 11.66 9.56 -14.08
CA ALA A 247 11.04 10.81 -14.47
C ALA A 247 11.93 11.65 -15.41
N LEU A 248 13.26 11.63 -15.19
CA LEU A 248 14.23 12.34 -16.04
C LEU A 248 14.38 11.68 -17.42
N GLU A 249 14.37 10.35 -17.47
CA GLU A 249 14.43 9.58 -18.71
C GLU A 249 13.16 9.82 -19.57
N GLY A 250 11.97 9.72 -18.97
CA GLY A 250 10.71 9.95 -19.69
C GLY A 250 10.53 11.39 -20.20
N GLY A 251 11.08 12.39 -19.50
CA GLY A 251 11.07 13.79 -19.95
C GLY A 251 11.98 14.04 -21.17
N SER A 252 13.05 13.27 -21.32
CA SER A 252 14.01 13.42 -22.42
C SER A 252 13.43 12.93 -23.75
N GLU A 253 12.58 11.90 -23.73
CA GLU A 253 11.93 11.38 -24.95
C GLU A 253 10.86 12.35 -25.50
N ALA A 254 10.11 13.02 -24.62
CA ALA A 254 9.11 14.01 -25.02
C ALA A 254 9.71 15.27 -25.67
N GLY A 255 11.00 15.54 -25.42
CA GLY A 255 11.75 16.66 -25.97
C GLY A 255 12.52 16.36 -27.25
N SER A 256 12.59 15.11 -27.73
CA SER A 256 13.38 14.74 -28.90
C SER A 256 12.73 15.26 -30.20
N PRO A 257 13.35 16.22 -30.92
CA PRO A 257 12.77 16.85 -32.12
C PRO A 257 12.47 15.88 -33.26
N ASN A 258 13.06 14.68 -33.25
CA ASN A 258 12.91 13.68 -34.30
C ASN A 258 11.57 12.91 -34.26
N ALA A 259 10.79 12.99 -33.17
CA ALA A 259 9.46 12.36 -33.11
C ALA A 259 8.37 13.19 -33.82
N ARG A 260 8.68 14.43 -34.24
CA ARG A 260 7.69 15.35 -34.83
C ARG A 260 7.55 15.22 -36.36
N ASN A 261 8.37 14.40 -37.01
CA ASN A 261 8.48 14.39 -38.47
C ASN A 261 7.84 13.18 -39.17
N SER A 262 7.09 12.33 -38.47
CA SER A 262 6.52 11.10 -39.05
C SER A 262 5.00 11.09 -39.27
N ASN A 263 4.24 12.14 -38.91
CA ASN A 263 2.78 12.15 -39.05
C ASN A 263 2.19 13.46 -39.64
N SER A 264 2.89 14.13 -40.56
CA SER A 264 2.30 15.19 -41.38
C SER A 264 1.76 14.64 -42.71
N SER A 265 0.72 13.80 -42.66
CA SER A 265 -0.15 13.54 -43.83
C SER A 265 -1.47 12.87 -43.44
N SER A 266 -2.38 13.63 -42.84
CA SER A 266 -3.82 13.56 -43.14
C SER A 266 -4.54 14.65 -42.37
N SER A 267 -4.83 15.73 -43.08
CA SER A 267 -5.99 16.60 -42.86
C SER A 267 -7.23 15.77 -42.54
N ASP A 268 -7.95 16.12 -41.48
CA ASP A 268 -9.30 16.68 -41.62
C ASP A 268 -9.82 17.24 -40.29
N SER A 269 -10.39 18.43 -40.47
CA SER A 269 -11.22 19.29 -39.63
C SER A 269 -12.25 18.61 -38.72
N GLU A 270 -12.41 19.06 -37.46
CA GLU A 270 -13.57 19.85 -36.96
C GLU A 270 -13.67 19.97 -35.42
N ASP A 271 -14.01 21.20 -35.00
CA ASP A 271 -14.79 21.68 -33.84
C ASP A 271 -14.54 21.24 -32.38
N GLY A 272 -13.86 22.14 -31.63
CA GLY A 272 -14.60 23.22 -30.94
C GLY A 272 -15.45 22.90 -29.71
N GLY A 273 -14.87 22.38 -28.62
CA GLY A 273 -15.57 22.23 -27.32
C GLY A 273 -14.75 22.74 -26.12
N LYS A 274 -15.08 23.92 -25.59
CA LYS A 274 -14.52 24.51 -24.34
C LYS A 274 -15.01 23.72 -23.12
N CYS A 275 -14.10 23.29 -22.25
CA CYS A 275 -14.42 22.89 -20.88
C CYS A 275 -13.76 23.83 -19.87
N CYS A 276 -14.61 24.47 -19.05
CA CYS A 276 -14.22 25.29 -17.90
C CYS A 276 -14.25 24.39 -16.65
N CYS A 277 -13.24 24.51 -15.78
CA CYS A 277 -13.33 24.07 -14.39
C CYS A 277 -13.12 25.28 -13.48
N ALA A 278 -14.04 25.42 -12.53
CA ALA A 278 -14.04 26.40 -11.43
C ALA A 278 -13.47 25.78 -10.16
#